data_AF-A0A946YYC6-F1
#
_entry.id   AF-A0A946YYC6-F1
#
_cell.length_a   1.000
_cell.length_b   1.000
_cell.length_c   1.000
_cell.angle_alpha   90.00
_cell.angle_beta   90.00
_cell.angle_gamma   90.00
#
_symmetry.space_group_name_H-M   'P 1'
#
loop_
_entity.id
_entity.type
_entity.pdbx_description
1 polymer ?
#
loop_
_entity_poly.entity_id
_entity_poly.type
_entity_poly.pdbx_seq_one_letter_code
_entity_poly.pdbx_strand_id
1 'polypeptide(L)'
;ALGDALVIRTAGARVTDGAALEVRMLWTLMSMATGATPNLELVIISHTQCGMERFAVPEIAAKVTEIFGSSDVVDTYAIADVNEAVSTDIERLRADASMPRELKVSGHVYDIATGQLQEVAPTTTLG
;
A
#
# COMPACT_ATOMS: atom_id res chain seq x y z
N ALA A 1 -20.04 -9.95 3.76
CA ALA A 1 -20.01 -11.00 4.79
C ALA A 1 -18.56 -11.28 5.19
N LEU A 2 -18.36 -12.13 6.22
CA LEU A 2 -17.02 -12.63 6.52
C LEU A 2 -16.53 -13.45 5.31
N GLY A 3 -15.31 -13.17 4.84
CA GLY A 3 -14.73 -13.78 3.64
C GLY A 3 -14.82 -12.92 2.37
N ASP A 4 -15.46 -11.74 2.41
CA ASP A 4 -15.57 -10.87 1.24
C ASP A 4 -14.25 -10.19 0.84
N ALA A 5 -13.35 -9.99 1.80
CA ALA A 5 -12.10 -9.28 1.58
C ALA A 5 -10.93 -9.98 2.27
N LEU A 6 -9.81 -10.08 1.55
CA LEU A 6 -8.50 -10.33 2.15
C LEU A 6 -8.00 -9.02 2.77
N VAL A 7 -7.43 -9.09 3.97
CA VAL A 7 -6.90 -7.92 4.67
C VAL A 7 -5.41 -8.11 4.92
N ILE A 8 -4.59 -7.29 4.25
CA ILE A 8 -3.14 -7.22 4.45
C ILE A 8 -2.84 -6.01 5.32
N ARG A 9 -1.97 -6.17 6.32
CA ARG A 9 -1.56 -5.09 7.22
C ARG A 9 -0.04 -4.95 7.25
N THR A 10 0.45 -3.80 6.81
CA THR A 10 1.86 -3.41 6.88
C THR A 10 2.02 -2.16 7.74
N ALA A 11 3.25 -1.85 8.16
CA ALA A 11 3.53 -0.60 8.83
C ALA A 11 3.24 0.58 7.89
N GLY A 12 2.42 1.53 8.33
CA GLY A 12 2.03 2.71 7.55
C GLY A 12 1.17 2.43 6.32
N ALA A 13 0.58 1.23 6.20
CA ALA A 13 -0.11 0.77 5.01
C ALA A 13 0.76 0.79 3.74
N ARG A 14 2.10 0.77 3.90
CA ARG A 14 3.01 0.80 2.78
C ARG A 14 2.93 -0.48 1.97
N VAL A 15 2.89 -0.34 0.66
CA VAL A 15 2.92 -1.48 -0.27
C VAL A 15 4.36 -1.97 -0.40
N THR A 16 4.75 -2.89 0.49
CA THR A 16 6.05 -3.56 0.46
C THR A 16 6.11 -4.61 -0.63
N ASP A 17 7.30 -5.13 -0.94
CA ASP A 17 7.44 -6.24 -1.91
C ASP A 17 6.65 -7.49 -1.47
N GLY A 18 6.58 -7.74 -0.15
CA GLY A 18 5.77 -8.82 0.41
C GLY A 18 4.27 -8.60 0.16
N ALA A 19 3.78 -7.38 0.42
CA ALA A 19 2.37 -7.06 0.18
C ALA A 19 2.02 -7.12 -1.32
N ALA A 20 2.89 -6.59 -2.19
CA ALA A 20 2.71 -6.68 -3.65
C ALA A 20 2.71 -8.15 -4.13
N LEU A 21 3.62 -8.98 -3.58
CA LEU A 21 3.66 -10.41 -3.87
C LEU A 21 2.36 -11.12 -3.48
N GLU A 22 1.81 -10.83 -2.30
CA GLU A 22 0.53 -11.40 -1.85
C GLU A 22 -0.62 -11.04 -2.80
N VAL A 23 -0.73 -9.77 -3.21
CA VAL A 23 -1.75 -9.31 -4.15
C VAL A 23 -1.61 -10.01 -5.51
N ARG A 24 -0.38 -10.06 -6.05
CA ARG A 24 -0.09 -10.73 -7.32
C ARG A 24 -0.37 -12.24 -7.26
N MET A 25 -0.02 -12.89 -6.16
CA MET A 25 -0.27 -14.31 -5.93
C MET A 25 -1.78 -14.58 -5.94
N LEU A 26 -2.56 -13.79 -5.20
CA LEU A 26 -4.02 -13.94 -5.15
C LEU A 26 -4.65 -13.77 -6.53
N TRP A 27 -4.30 -12.69 -7.24
CA TRP A 27 -4.79 -12.45 -8.60
C TRP A 27 -4.48 -13.63 -9.53
N THR A 28 -3.24 -14.13 -9.48
CA THR A 28 -2.79 -15.27 -10.29
C THR A 28 -3.62 -16.53 -10.01
N LEU A 29 -3.82 -16.87 -8.73
CA LEU A 29 -4.60 -18.05 -8.33
C LEU A 29 -6.07 -17.94 -8.75
N MET A 30 -6.68 -16.77 -8.58
CA MET A 30 -8.07 -16.53 -9.01
C MET A 30 -8.21 -16.63 -10.53
N SER A 31 -7.23 -16.13 -11.28
CA SER A 31 -7.22 -16.22 -12.73
C SER A 31 -7.09 -17.67 -13.20
N MET A 32 -6.19 -18.45 -12.60
CA MET A 32 -6.04 -19.88 -12.90
C MET A 32 -7.27 -20.70 -12.54
N ALA A 33 -7.93 -20.41 -11.42
CA ALA A 33 -9.11 -21.14 -10.97
C ALA A 33 -10.35 -20.90 -11.85
N THR A 34 -10.45 -19.71 -12.43
CA THR A 34 -11.63 -19.30 -13.22
C THR A 34 -11.40 -19.28 -14.73
N GLY A 35 -10.14 -19.25 -15.17
CA GLY A 35 -9.77 -19.04 -16.57
C GLY A 35 -10.09 -17.63 -17.09
N ALA A 36 -10.39 -16.67 -16.19
CA ALA A 36 -10.82 -15.32 -16.52
C ALA A 36 -10.03 -14.26 -15.73
N THR A 37 -10.21 -13.00 -16.10
CA THR A 37 -9.73 -11.85 -15.32
C THR A 37 -10.51 -11.79 -14.01
N PRO A 38 -9.86 -11.88 -12.83
CA PRO A 38 -10.53 -11.76 -11.55
C PRO A 38 -11.24 -10.41 -11.39
N ASN A 39 -12.40 -10.42 -10.75
CA ASN A 39 -13.03 -9.19 -10.24
C ASN A 39 -12.47 -8.87 -8.84
N LEU A 40 -11.18 -8.54 -8.77
CA LEU A 40 -10.49 -8.15 -7.53
C LEU A 40 -10.12 -6.66 -7.60
N GLU A 41 -10.37 -5.94 -6.52
CA GLU A 41 -9.93 -4.57 -6.31
C GLU A 41 -9.00 -4.52 -5.09
N LEU A 42 -7.85 -3.88 -5.26
CA LEU A 42 -6.95 -3.55 -4.17
C LEU A 42 -7.33 -2.17 -3.60
N VAL A 43 -7.67 -2.12 -2.32
CA VAL A 43 -7.93 -0.86 -1.62
C VAL A 43 -6.80 -0.59 -0.65
N ILE A 44 -6.00 0.46 -0.89
CA ILE A 44 -4.93 0.89 0.01
C ILE A 44 -5.53 1.90 0.99
N ILE A 45 -5.45 1.60 2.29
CA ILE A 45 -6.01 2.44 3.36
C ILE A 45 -4.90 2.80 4.34
N SER A 46 -4.40 4.04 4.23
CA SER A 46 -3.54 4.64 5.27
C SER A 46 -4.41 5.36 6.30
N HIS A 47 -3.79 6.03 7.28
CA HIS A 47 -4.52 6.79 8.29
C HIS A 47 -3.76 8.03 8.75
N THR A 48 -4.51 9.03 9.23
CA THR A 48 -3.94 10.23 9.85
C THR A 48 -3.18 9.88 11.14
N GLN A 49 -2.18 10.69 11.51
CA GLN A 49 -1.36 10.48 12.71
C GLN A 49 -0.63 9.12 12.67
N CYS A 50 -0.09 8.76 11.51
CA CYS A 50 0.61 7.49 11.35
C CYS A 50 1.96 7.51 12.06
N GLY A 51 2.29 6.47 12.82
CA GLY A 51 3.58 6.37 13.50
C GLY A 51 4.78 6.41 12.54
N MET A 52 4.59 6.04 11.28
CA MET A 52 5.61 6.07 10.23
C MET A 52 5.93 7.50 9.74
N GLU A 53 5.12 8.50 10.08
CA GLU A 53 5.43 9.92 9.82
C GLU A 53 6.72 10.35 10.54
N ARG A 54 7.04 9.71 11.67
CA ARG A 54 8.27 9.97 12.42
C ARG A 54 9.53 9.65 11.63
N PHE A 55 9.47 8.72 10.68
CA PHE A 55 10.64 8.39 9.85
C PHE A 55 10.93 9.47 8.81
N ALA A 56 10.01 10.41 8.55
CA ALA A 56 10.30 11.59 7.74
C ALA A 56 11.07 12.69 8.53
N VAL A 57 11.20 12.55 9.85
CA VAL A 57 12.01 13.47 10.67
C VAL A 57 13.50 13.11 10.49
N PRO A 58 14.35 14.03 10.00
CA PRO A 58 15.74 13.71 9.62
C PRO A 58 16.58 13.08 10.76
N GLU A 59 16.39 13.55 11.98
CA GLU A 59 17.09 13.05 13.17
C GLU A 59 16.70 11.59 13.49
N ILE A 60 15.40 11.26 13.36
CA ILE A 60 14.89 9.91 13.57
C ILE A 60 15.34 9.00 12.43
N ALA A 61 15.23 9.45 11.18
CA ALA A 61 15.72 8.74 10.01
C ALA A 61 17.19 8.37 10.15
N ALA A 62 18.05 9.34 10.48
CA ALA A 62 19.48 9.11 10.67
C ALA A 62 19.74 8.08 11.78
N LYS A 63 19.02 8.19 12.91
CA LYS A 63 19.20 7.27 14.04
C LYS A 63 18.73 5.84 13.70
N VAL A 64 17.62 5.69 12.99
CA VAL A 64 17.13 4.40 12.51
C VAL A 64 18.14 3.79 11.54
N THR A 65 18.60 4.55 10.54
CA THR A 65 19.63 4.09 9.59
C THR A 65 20.91 3.63 10.31
N GLU A 66 21.37 4.35 11.33
CA GLU A 66 22.53 3.96 12.15
C GLU A 66 22.28 2.63 12.89
N ILE A 67 21.12 2.47 13.53
CA ILE A 67 20.77 1.27 14.32
C ILE A 67 20.63 0.03 13.42
N PHE A 68 20.00 0.17 12.26
CA PHE A 68 19.73 -0.93 11.34
C PHE A 68 20.89 -1.21 10.37
N GLY A 69 21.85 -0.29 10.26
CA GLY A 69 23.01 -0.42 9.36
C GLY A 69 22.70 -0.16 7.88
N SER A 70 21.44 0.16 7.54
CA SER A 70 21.01 0.59 6.20
C SER A 70 19.80 1.53 6.30
N SER A 71 19.56 2.32 5.25
CA SER A 71 18.39 3.20 5.15
C SER A 71 17.13 2.49 4.68
N ASP A 72 17.20 1.19 4.32
CA ASP A 72 16.11 0.46 3.66
C ASP A 72 14.79 0.54 4.44
N VAL A 73 14.84 0.51 5.77
CA VAL A 73 13.67 0.66 6.65
C VAL A 73 13.07 2.06 6.54
N VAL A 74 13.90 3.09 6.53
CA VAL A 74 13.44 4.47 6.36
C VAL A 74 12.88 4.66 4.97
N ASP A 75 13.61 4.24 3.93
CA ASP A 75 13.24 4.41 2.53
C ASP A 75 11.93 3.67 2.19
N THR A 76 11.71 2.50 2.80
CA THR A 76 10.49 1.70 2.59
C THR A 76 9.29 2.29 3.33
N TYR A 77 9.48 2.75 4.57
CA TYR A 77 8.36 3.00 5.48
C TYR A 77 8.08 4.48 5.76
N ALA A 78 9.00 5.41 5.48
CA ALA A 78 8.79 6.81 5.79
C ALA A 78 7.59 7.42 5.05
N ILE A 79 6.77 8.17 5.77
CA ILE A 79 5.61 8.88 5.24
C ILE A 79 5.79 10.37 5.53
N ALA A 80 6.05 11.17 4.50
CA ALA A 80 6.14 12.63 4.66
C ALA A 80 4.75 13.28 4.65
N ASP A 81 3.88 12.81 3.74
CA ASP A 81 2.47 13.17 3.64
C ASP A 81 1.65 11.90 3.41
N VAL A 82 0.59 11.70 4.21
CA VAL A 82 -0.23 10.47 4.17
C VAL A 82 -1.03 10.33 2.88
N ASN A 83 -1.45 11.44 2.25
CA ASN A 83 -2.20 11.41 0.99
C ASN A 83 -1.26 11.09 -0.18
N GLU A 84 -0.07 11.71 -0.18
CA GLU A 84 0.95 11.46 -1.20
C GLU A 84 1.54 10.04 -1.10
N ALA A 85 1.70 9.50 0.12
CA ALA A 85 2.21 8.14 0.31
C ALA A 85 1.32 7.07 -0.34
N VAL A 86 -0.01 7.21 -0.23
CA VAL A 86 -0.96 6.30 -0.89
C VAL A 86 -0.81 6.36 -2.41
N SER A 87 -0.73 7.57 -2.97
CA SER A 87 -0.54 7.76 -4.42
C SER A 87 0.80 7.20 -4.89
N THR A 88 1.86 7.38 -4.10
CA THR A 88 3.21 6.85 -4.39
C THR A 88 3.22 5.33 -4.43
N ASP A 89 2.51 4.68 -3.51
CA ASP A 89 2.41 3.22 -3.48
C ASP A 89 1.59 2.67 -4.66
N ILE A 90 0.56 3.40 -5.13
CA ILE A 90 -0.15 3.07 -6.37
C ILE A 90 0.80 3.17 -7.57
N GLU A 91 1.60 4.23 -7.68
CA GLU A 91 2.56 4.38 -8.78
C GLU A 91 3.65 3.32 -8.75
N ARG A 92 4.11 2.90 -7.57
CA ARG A 92 5.04 1.77 -7.41
C ARG A 92 4.43 0.48 -7.99
N LEU A 93 3.17 0.20 -7.69
CA LEU A 93 2.46 -0.96 -8.26
C LEU A 93 2.30 -0.85 -9.77
N ARG A 94 2.06 0.34 -10.32
CA ARG A 94 2.01 0.56 -11.77
C ARG A 94 3.38 0.34 -12.43
N ALA A 95 4.46 0.75 -11.77
CA ALA A 95 5.82 0.59 -12.28
C ALA A 95 6.30 -0.87 -12.27
N ASP A 96 5.77 -1.70 -11.36
CA ASP A 96 6.09 -3.13 -11.30
C ASP A 96 5.46 -3.89 -12.49
N ALA A 97 6.31 -4.27 -13.45
CA ALA A 97 5.89 -5.01 -14.64
C ALA A 97 5.33 -6.43 -14.34
N SER A 98 5.53 -6.94 -13.13
CA SER A 98 4.95 -8.22 -12.69
C SER A 98 3.52 -8.08 -12.18
N MET A 99 3.06 -6.85 -11.89
CA MET A 99 1.70 -6.61 -11.45
C MET A 99 0.70 -6.74 -12.62
N PRO A 100 -0.48 -7.32 -12.39
CA PRO A 100 -1.51 -7.44 -13.43
C PRO A 100 -2.05 -6.06 -13.82
N ARG A 101 -2.08 -5.77 -15.12
CA ARG A 101 -2.49 -4.45 -15.63
C ARG A 101 -3.98 -4.18 -15.43
N GLU A 102 -4.80 -5.22 -15.44
CA GLU A 102 -6.24 -5.14 -15.25
C GLU A 102 -6.66 -5.05 -13.77
N LEU A 103 -5.71 -5.17 -12.82
CA LEU A 103 -6.00 -5.02 -11.40
C LEU A 103 -6.50 -3.61 -11.13
N LYS A 104 -7.67 -3.51 -10.50
CA LYS A 104 -8.20 -2.24 -10.02
C LYS A 104 -7.56 -1.88 -8.68
N VAL A 105 -7.23 -0.62 -8.51
CA VAL A 105 -6.68 -0.08 -7.26
C VAL A 105 -7.34 1.25 -6.91
N SER A 106 -7.60 1.47 -5.63
CA SER A 106 -8.06 2.74 -5.07
C SER A 106 -7.32 3.06 -3.77
N GLY A 107 -7.25 4.35 -3.43
CA GLY A 107 -6.46 4.85 -2.32
C GLY A 107 -7.28 5.72 -1.37
N HIS A 108 -7.18 5.43 -0.08
CA HIS A 108 -7.94 6.11 0.96
C HIS A 108 -7.08 6.45 2.18
N VAL A 109 -7.50 7.50 2.90
CA VAL A 109 -6.96 7.88 4.21
C VAL A 109 -8.09 7.82 5.23
N TYR A 110 -7.91 7.01 6.25
CA TYR A 110 -8.80 6.94 7.40
C TYR A 110 -8.42 8.01 8.43
N ASP A 111 -9.34 8.92 8.71
CA ASP A 111 -9.18 9.91 9.77
C ASP A 111 -9.53 9.26 11.11
N ILE A 112 -8.51 9.11 11.96
CA ILE A 112 -8.67 8.43 13.26
C ILE A 112 -9.44 9.27 14.29
N ALA A 113 -9.52 10.59 14.10
CA ALA A 113 -10.25 11.48 15.00
C ALA A 113 -11.75 11.50 14.68
N THR A 114 -12.12 11.41 13.40
CA THR A 114 -13.53 11.48 12.96
C THR A 114 -14.14 10.12 12.63
N GLY A 115 -13.31 9.10 12.36
CA GLY A 115 -13.75 7.79 11.88
C GLY A 115 -14.17 7.79 10.40
N GLN A 116 -13.91 8.87 9.67
CA GLN A 116 -14.26 8.97 8.26
C GLN A 116 -13.15 8.42 7.37
N LEU A 117 -13.57 7.83 6.25
CA LEU A 117 -12.66 7.38 5.20
C LEU A 117 -12.72 8.38 4.04
N GLN A 118 -11.60 9.01 3.73
CA GLN A 118 -11.47 9.94 2.62
C GLN A 118 -10.80 9.25 1.42
N GLU A 119 -11.42 9.34 0.25
CA GLU A 119 -10.77 8.95 -1.01
C GLU A 119 -9.70 9.98 -1.37
N VAL A 120 -8.48 9.50 -1.63
CA VAL A 120 -7.33 10.33 -2.06
C VAL A 120 -6.83 9.92 -3.45
N ALA A 121 -7.18 8.72 -3.91
CA ALA A 121 -6.97 8.26 -5.27
C ALA A 121 -8.19 7.45 -5.73
N PRO A 122 -8.91 7.89 -6.78
CA PRO A 122 -10.10 7.18 -7.27
C PRO A 122 -9.72 5.83 -7.88
N THR A 123 -10.69 4.91 -7.93
CA THR A 123 -10.48 3.58 -8.53
C THR A 123 -10.03 3.68 -9.98
N THR A 124 -8.93 2.99 -10.30
CA THR A 124 -8.27 2.94 -11.62
C THR A 124 -7.66 1.56 -11.85
N THR A 125 -7.41 1.19 -13.10
CA THR A 125 -6.54 0.05 -13.44
C THR A 125 -5.07 0.40 -13.26
N LEU A 126 -4.22 -0.61 -13.05
CA LEU A 126 -2.76 -0.45 -12.98
C LEU A 126 -2.08 -0.25 -14.35
N GLY A 127 -2.72 -0.71 -15.43
CA GLY A 127 -2.36 -0.40 -16.82
C GLY A 127 -3.18 0.74 -17.37
#